data_AF-A0A7C3QIQ1-F1
#
_entry.id   AF-A0A7C3QIQ1-F1
#
_cell.length_a   1.000
_cell.length_b   1.000
_cell.length_c   1.000
_cell.angle_alpha   90.00
_cell.angle_beta   90.00
_cell.angle_gamma   90.00
#
_symmetry.space_group_name_H-M   'P 1'
#
loop_
_entity.id
_entity.type
_entity.pdbx_description
1 polymer ?
#
loop_
_entity_poly.entity_id
_entity_poly.type
_entity_poly.pdbx_seq_one_letter_code
_entity_poly.pdbx_strand_id
1 'polypeptide(L)'
;MKRIAIVLISGFLLFSWMGRAEASPIKRCDKITKICRIFTHETLWDGYKLFRSNCKSCHYRGNKKHAKFLYTESKVRKGWNRVFDERYTPCAKDGSWGKLTGEQLARINDYLFKNAADTYDPYDATDCG
;
A
#
# COMPACT_ATOMS: atom_id res chain seq x y z
N MET A 1 -48.82 25.93 14.37
CA MET A 1 -47.98 25.25 13.35
C MET A 1 -46.49 25.64 13.36
N LYS A 2 -46.06 26.79 13.93
CA LYS A 2 -44.62 27.19 13.95
C LYS A 2 -43.76 26.52 15.04
N ARG A 3 -44.36 25.94 16.09
CA ARG A 3 -43.62 25.35 17.23
C ARG A 3 -43.25 23.87 17.07
N ILE A 4 -43.89 23.17 16.13
CA ILE A 4 -43.66 21.72 15.88
C ILE A 4 -42.44 21.51 14.97
N ALA A 5 -42.18 22.45 14.06
CA ALA A 5 -41.04 22.38 13.14
C ALA A 5 -39.68 22.54 13.83
N ILE A 6 -39.63 23.21 14.99
CA ILE A 6 -38.36 23.47 15.70
C ILE A 6 -37.86 22.21 16.42
N VAL A 7 -38.76 21.38 16.94
CA VAL A 7 -38.39 20.16 17.69
C VAL A 7 -37.81 19.09 16.77
N LEU A 8 -38.24 19.03 15.51
CA LEU A 8 -37.78 18.02 14.55
C LEU A 8 -36.36 18.29 13.99
N ILE A 9 -35.92 19.55 13.98
CA ILE A 9 -34.57 19.91 13.49
C ILE A 9 -33.52 19.67 14.59
N SER A 10 -33.89 19.84 15.86
CA SER A 10 -32.99 19.60 17.00
C SER A 10 -32.67 18.12 17.22
N GLY A 11 -33.58 17.21 16.85
CA GLY A 11 -33.37 15.76 16.99
C GLY A 11 -32.41 15.17 15.96
N PHE A 12 -32.28 15.78 14.78
CA PHE A 12 -31.47 15.22 13.68
C PHE A 12 -29.98 15.55 13.81
N LEU A 13 -29.63 16.64 14.51
CA LEU A 13 -28.23 17.05 14.72
C LEU A 13 -27.51 16.26 15.83
N LEU A 14 -28.22 15.45 16.61
CA LEU A 14 -27.63 14.64 17.69
C LEU A 14 -27.20 13.23 17.26
N PHE A 15 -27.49 12.81 16.03
CA PHE A 15 -27.14 11.47 15.52
C PHE A 15 -25.83 11.41 14.71
N SER A 16 -25.18 12.55 14.46
CA SER A 16 -23.98 12.61 13.60
C SER A 16 -22.67 12.17 14.27
N TRP A 17 -22.69 11.73 15.54
CA TRP A 17 -21.46 11.51 16.32
C TRP A 17 -21.10 10.05 16.57
N MET A 18 -21.85 9.08 16.06
CA MET A 18 -21.54 7.67 16.26
C MET A 18 -20.45 7.20 15.27
N GLY A 19 -19.20 7.27 15.74
CA GLY A 19 -18.11 6.37 15.36
C GLY A 19 -17.51 6.56 13.98
N ARG A 20 -16.40 7.31 13.90
CA ARG A 20 -15.41 7.02 12.87
C ARG A 20 -14.77 5.68 13.23
N ALA A 21 -15.20 4.60 12.60
CA ALA A 21 -14.44 3.37 12.56
C ALA A 21 -13.18 3.66 11.73
N GLU A 22 -12.13 4.17 12.38
CA GLU A 22 -10.82 4.25 11.75
C GLU A 22 -10.24 2.84 11.76
N ALA A 23 -10.07 2.26 10.57
CA ALA A 23 -9.36 1.00 10.41
C ALA A 23 -8.00 1.14 11.09
N SER A 24 -7.73 0.28 12.09
CA SER A 24 -6.45 0.30 12.79
C SER A 24 -5.32 0.11 11.77
N PRO A 25 -4.31 0.98 11.77
CA PRO A 25 -3.34 0.97 10.70
C PRO A 25 -2.52 -0.33 10.74
N ILE A 26 -2.47 -1.01 9.59
CA ILE A 26 -1.84 -2.32 9.46
C ILE A 26 -0.35 -2.19 9.80
N LYS A 27 0.10 -2.94 10.80
CA LYS A 27 1.50 -3.02 11.18
C LYS A 27 2.20 -4.09 10.34
N ARG A 28 3.31 -3.74 9.72
CA ARG A 28 4.21 -4.69 9.04
C ARG A 28 5.57 -4.67 9.70
N CYS A 29 6.05 -5.85 10.11
CA CYS A 29 7.45 -6.05 10.46
C CYS A 29 8.20 -6.63 9.26
N ASP A 30 9.14 -5.87 8.72
CA ASP A 30 9.97 -6.31 7.62
C ASP A 30 11.06 -7.24 8.15
N LYS A 31 11.12 -8.47 7.61
CA LYS A 31 12.05 -9.50 8.07
C LYS A 31 13.51 -9.17 7.75
N ILE A 32 13.75 -8.32 6.74
CA ILE A 32 15.08 -7.94 6.24
C ILE A 32 15.64 -6.83 7.12
N THR A 33 14.89 -5.73 7.26
CA THR A 33 15.37 -4.56 8.00
C THR A 33 15.17 -4.69 9.51
N LYS A 34 14.37 -5.68 9.98
CA LYS A 34 13.92 -5.83 11.38
C LYS A 34 13.18 -4.62 11.93
N ILE A 35 12.67 -3.77 11.04
CA ILE A 35 11.90 -2.57 11.41
C ILE A 35 10.42 -2.90 11.27
N CYS A 36 9.66 -2.61 12.30
CA CYS A 36 8.21 -2.61 12.25
C CYS A 36 7.71 -1.22 11.87
N ARG A 37 6.94 -1.14 10.78
CA ARG A 37 6.36 0.09 10.26
C ARG A 37 4.85 0.00 10.31
N ILE A 38 4.23 1.14 10.59
CA ILE A 38 2.78 1.31 10.52
C ILE A 38 2.46 1.76 9.10
N PHE A 39 1.55 1.06 8.43
CA PHE A 39 1.03 1.51 7.15
C PHE A 39 0.06 2.66 7.37
N THR A 40 0.48 3.84 6.97
CA THR A 40 -0.35 5.04 6.89
C THR A 40 -0.62 5.34 5.41
N HIS A 41 -1.67 6.12 5.13
CA HIS A 41 -1.93 6.58 3.77
C HIS A 41 -0.73 7.28 3.15
N GLU A 42 -0.11 8.21 3.90
CA GLU A 42 1.08 8.97 3.48
C GLU A 42 2.25 8.05 3.10
N THR A 43 2.59 7.09 3.96
CA THR A 43 3.74 6.22 3.74
C THR A 43 3.54 5.25 2.58
N LEU A 44 2.31 4.75 2.39
CA LEU A 44 1.96 3.95 1.22
C LEU A 44 1.96 4.78 -0.07
N TRP A 45 1.51 6.04 0.01
CA TRP A 45 1.51 6.96 -1.13
C TRP A 45 2.91 7.31 -1.58
N ASP A 46 3.85 7.50 -0.65
CA ASP A 46 5.26 7.70 -0.99
C ASP A 46 5.88 6.46 -1.62
N GLY A 47 5.57 5.27 -1.10
CA GLY A 47 5.94 4.00 -1.74
C GLY A 47 5.43 3.89 -3.18
N TYR A 48 4.19 4.30 -3.44
CA TYR A 48 3.62 4.34 -4.79
C TYR A 48 4.37 5.32 -5.71
N LYS A 49 4.67 6.54 -5.25
CA LYS A 49 5.43 7.53 -6.05
C LYS A 49 6.81 7.00 -6.44
N LEU A 50 7.50 6.36 -5.49
CA LEU A 50 8.80 5.75 -5.71
C LEU A 50 8.70 4.58 -6.70
N PHE A 51 7.70 3.70 -6.55
CA PHE A 51 7.44 2.61 -7.49
C PHE A 51 7.13 3.14 -8.90
N ARG A 52 6.27 4.14 -9.01
CA ARG A 52 5.86 4.72 -10.30
C ARG A 52 7.04 5.32 -11.06
N SER A 53 7.89 6.08 -10.37
CA SER A 53 9.03 6.78 -11.00
C SER A 53 10.20 5.86 -11.32
N ASN A 54 10.43 4.81 -10.52
CA ASN A 54 11.64 3.98 -10.65
C ASN A 54 11.41 2.60 -11.27
N CYS A 55 10.21 2.01 -11.12
CA CYS A 55 9.95 0.65 -11.56
C CYS A 55 8.91 0.61 -12.69
N LYS A 56 7.80 1.32 -12.53
CA LYS A 56 6.66 1.29 -13.47
C LYS A 56 7.01 1.83 -14.86
N SER A 57 8.02 2.69 -14.97
CA SER A 57 8.53 3.23 -16.23
C SER A 57 9.18 2.17 -17.14
N CYS A 58 9.54 1.00 -16.59
CA CYS A 58 10.04 -0.14 -17.36
C CYS A 58 9.02 -1.30 -17.37
N HIS A 59 8.32 -1.54 -16.26
CA HIS A 59 7.55 -2.76 -16.03
C HIS A 59 6.06 -2.67 -16.43
N TYR A 60 5.74 -2.08 -17.58
CA TYR A 60 4.36 -1.95 -18.08
C TYR A 60 4.08 -2.85 -19.29
N ARG A 61 2.80 -3.08 -19.60
CA ARG A 61 2.39 -3.90 -20.76
C ARG A 61 2.79 -3.21 -22.07
N GLY A 62 3.39 -3.95 -22.99
CA GLY A 62 3.83 -3.40 -24.28
C GLY A 62 5.07 -2.50 -24.19
N ASN A 63 5.87 -2.62 -23.11
CA ASN A 63 7.14 -1.91 -23.04
C ASN A 63 8.11 -2.39 -24.13
N LYS A 64 8.89 -1.46 -24.69
CA LYS A 64 9.92 -1.74 -25.72
C LYS A 64 11.25 -2.22 -25.11
N LYS A 65 11.35 -2.29 -23.79
CA LYS A 65 12.57 -2.64 -23.05
C LYS A 65 12.67 -4.14 -22.74
N HIS A 66 11.75 -4.94 -23.29
CA HIS A 66 11.60 -6.38 -23.02
C HIS A 66 11.54 -6.74 -21.52
N ALA A 67 11.17 -5.77 -20.68
CA ALA A 67 11.04 -5.98 -19.25
C ALA A 67 9.75 -6.76 -19.00
N LYS A 68 9.80 -7.70 -18.05
CA LYS A 68 8.59 -8.40 -17.61
C LYS A 68 7.59 -7.39 -17.03
N PHE A 69 6.31 -7.59 -17.30
CA PHE A 69 5.25 -6.84 -16.62
C PHE A 69 5.33 -7.10 -15.11
N LEU A 70 5.40 -6.04 -14.30
CA LEU A 70 5.45 -6.13 -12.83
C LEU A 70 4.69 -4.96 -12.21
N TYR A 71 3.48 -5.26 -11.74
CA TYR A 71 2.58 -4.38 -10.98
C TYR A 71 2.24 -5.04 -9.64
N THR A 72 1.52 -4.38 -8.74
CA THR A 72 1.35 -4.86 -7.35
C THR A 72 0.77 -6.28 -7.29
N GLU A 73 -0.19 -6.59 -8.17
CA GLU A 73 -0.85 -7.89 -8.33
C GLU A 73 0.03 -8.98 -9.00
N SER A 74 1.22 -8.64 -9.48
CA SER A 74 2.08 -9.62 -10.18
C SER A 74 2.74 -10.63 -9.24
N LYS A 75 2.69 -10.41 -7.92
CA LYS A 75 3.19 -11.34 -6.90
C LYS A 75 2.32 -11.27 -5.65
N VAL A 76 2.36 -12.37 -4.88
CA VAL A 76 1.90 -12.41 -3.50
C VAL A 76 2.89 -11.71 -2.56
N ARG A 77 2.46 -11.37 -1.34
CA ARG A 77 3.24 -10.70 -0.28
C ARG A 77 4.62 -11.30 -0.08
N LYS A 78 4.68 -12.64 0.06
CA LYS A 78 5.95 -13.38 0.19
C LYS A 78 6.87 -13.19 -1.02
N GLY A 79 6.29 -13.16 -2.22
CA GLY A 79 7.02 -12.96 -3.47
C GLY A 79 7.61 -11.57 -3.58
N TRP A 80 6.89 -10.53 -3.14
CA TRP A 80 7.45 -9.17 -3.08
C TRP A 80 8.58 -9.06 -2.07
N ASN A 81 8.42 -9.59 -0.85
CA ASN A 81 9.50 -9.59 0.13
C ASN A 81 10.77 -10.24 -0.41
N ARG A 82 10.64 -11.39 -1.07
CA ARG A 82 11.77 -12.11 -1.67
C ARG A 82 12.55 -11.26 -2.68
N VAL A 83 11.88 -10.43 -3.48
CA VAL A 83 12.54 -9.56 -4.47
C VAL A 83 13.50 -8.57 -3.82
N PHE A 84 13.09 -7.95 -2.70
CA PHE A 84 13.88 -6.94 -2.01
C PHE A 84 14.91 -7.56 -1.05
N ASP A 85 14.64 -8.77 -0.54
CA ASP A 85 15.56 -9.54 0.31
C ASP A 85 16.74 -10.10 -0.49
N GLU A 86 16.45 -10.95 -1.46
CA GLU A 86 17.47 -11.63 -2.26
C GLU A 86 18.08 -10.72 -3.34
N ARG A 87 17.46 -9.56 -3.61
CA ARG A 87 17.91 -8.59 -4.63
C ARG A 87 18.23 -9.26 -5.98
N TYR A 88 17.44 -10.28 -6.34
CA TYR A 88 17.77 -11.16 -7.47
C TYR A 88 17.44 -10.55 -8.85
N THR A 89 16.68 -9.45 -8.88
CA THR A 89 16.23 -8.83 -10.13
C THR A 89 17.41 -8.17 -10.86
N PRO A 90 17.38 -8.12 -12.22
CA PRO A 90 18.44 -7.46 -12.98
C PRO A 90 18.69 -6.01 -12.51
N CYS A 91 17.62 -5.23 -12.26
CA CYS A 91 17.72 -3.85 -11.78
C CYS A 91 18.38 -3.69 -10.39
N ALA A 92 18.36 -4.75 -9.58
CA ALA A 92 19.06 -4.75 -8.29
C ALA A 92 20.53 -5.14 -8.46
N LYS A 93 20.86 -5.97 -9.47
CA LYS A 93 22.22 -6.44 -9.78
C LYS A 93 23.03 -5.46 -10.63
N ASP A 94 22.36 -4.72 -11.52
CA ASP A 94 22.99 -3.76 -12.44
C ASP A 94 23.20 -2.37 -11.80
N GLY A 95 22.85 -2.21 -10.52
CA GLY A 95 23.01 -0.97 -9.78
C GLY A 95 21.92 0.07 -10.02
N SER A 96 20.87 -0.22 -10.81
CA SER A 96 19.75 0.72 -11.04
C SER A 96 19.05 1.15 -9.74
N TRP A 97 19.11 0.31 -8.70
CA TRP A 97 18.60 0.62 -7.36
C TRP A 97 19.52 1.53 -6.54
N GLY A 98 20.79 1.74 -6.94
CA GLY A 98 21.79 2.51 -6.19
C GLY A 98 21.45 3.99 -5.99
N LYS A 99 20.53 4.53 -6.79
CA LYS A 99 19.99 5.90 -6.62
C LYS A 99 18.92 5.99 -5.52
N LEU A 100 18.47 4.86 -4.96
CA LEU A 100 17.47 4.80 -3.91
C LEU A 100 18.12 4.44 -2.58
N THR A 101 17.72 5.12 -1.51
CA THR A 101 18.14 4.76 -0.15
C THR A 101 17.50 3.44 0.29
N GLY A 102 18.05 2.80 1.32
CA GLY A 102 17.46 1.60 1.91
C GLY A 102 16.02 1.82 2.37
N GLU A 103 15.72 2.99 2.94
CA GLU A 103 14.37 3.37 3.36
C GLU A 103 13.44 3.54 2.15
N GLN A 104 13.90 4.16 1.06
CA GLN A 104 13.09 4.28 -0.16
C GLN A 104 12.76 2.92 -0.77
N LEU A 105 13.72 1.99 -0.81
CA LEU A 105 13.47 0.61 -1.23
C LEU A 105 12.48 -0.09 -0.31
N ALA A 106 12.57 0.13 1.01
CA ALA A 106 11.63 -0.40 1.97
C ALA A 106 10.20 0.13 1.74
N ARG A 107 10.04 1.43 1.45
CA ARG A 107 8.73 2.03 1.12
C ARG A 107 8.13 1.46 -0.17
N ILE A 108 8.94 1.21 -1.18
CA ILE A 108 8.48 0.51 -2.40
C ILE A 108 7.96 -0.88 -2.06
N ASN A 109 8.71 -1.65 -1.25
CA ASN A 109 8.31 -2.99 -0.83
C ASN A 109 7.04 -2.97 0.03
N ASP A 110 6.89 -2.00 0.93
CA ASP A 110 5.70 -1.82 1.76
C ASP A 110 4.45 -1.60 0.89
N TYR A 111 4.54 -0.70 -0.10
CA TYR A 111 3.48 -0.46 -1.06
C TYR A 111 3.12 -1.72 -1.86
N LEU A 112 4.12 -2.43 -2.41
CA LEU A 112 3.89 -3.64 -3.20
C LEU A 112 3.28 -4.77 -2.37
N PHE A 113 3.70 -4.92 -1.12
CA PHE A 113 3.16 -5.93 -0.20
C PHE A 113 1.73 -5.63 0.23
N LYS A 114 1.39 -4.38 0.56
CA LYS A 114 0.01 -4.03 0.95
C LYS A 114 -0.98 -4.16 -0.21
N ASN A 115 -0.51 -4.19 -1.46
CA ASN A 115 -1.34 -4.27 -2.66
C ASN A 115 -1.04 -5.54 -3.47
N ALA A 116 -0.45 -6.55 -2.83
CA ALA A 116 -0.11 -7.82 -3.44
C ALA A 116 -1.36 -8.63 -3.83
N ALA A 117 -1.20 -9.63 -4.69
CA ALA A 117 -2.31 -10.44 -5.19
C ALA A 117 -3.12 -11.17 -4.09
N ASP A 118 -2.46 -11.52 -2.98
CA ASP A 118 -3.02 -12.21 -1.80
C ASP A 118 -3.34 -11.23 -0.65
N THR A 119 -3.55 -9.95 -0.97
CA THR A 119 -4.01 -8.97 0.03
C THR A 119 -5.49 -9.12 0.29
N TYR A 120 -6.30 -9.42 -0.72
CA TYR A 120 -7.73 -9.63 -0.54
C TYR A 120 -7.99 -11.13 -0.39
N ASP A 121 -8.35 -11.54 0.82
CA ASP A 121 -8.96 -12.85 1.07
C ASP A 121 -10.47 -12.65 1.28
N PRO A 122 -11.34 -13.14 0.37
CA PRO A 122 -12.79 -12.98 0.51
C PRO A 122 -13.37 -13.71 1.73
N TYR A 123 -12.58 -14.55 2.40
CA TYR A 123 -12.96 -15.28 3.61
C TYR A 123 -12.35 -14.68 4.89
N ASP A 124 -11.53 -13.63 4.77
CA ASP A 124 -10.96 -12.88 5.90
C ASP A 124 -11.57 -11.47 5.96
N ALA A 125 -12.51 -11.28 6.89
CA ALA A 125 -13.24 -10.02 7.06
C ALA A 125 -12.35 -8.85 7.52
N THR A 126 -11.08 -9.10 7.86
CA THR A 126 -10.15 -8.08 8.36
C THR A 126 -9.72 -7.06 7.28
N ASP A 127 -9.91 -7.37 5.99
CA ASP A 127 -9.58 -6.51 4.85
C ASP A 127 -10.80 -5.76 4.26
N CYS A 128 -11.97 -5.82 4.92
CA CYS A 128 -13.19 -5.10 4.53
C CYS A 128 -13.38 -3.83 5.38
N GLY A 129 -12.98 -2.66 4.89
CA GLY A 129 -13.24 -1.36 5.52
C GLY A 129 -12.15 -0.33 5.33
#